data_AF-A0A7S4HXK3-F1
#
_entry.id   AF-A0A7S4HXK3-F1
#
_cell.length_a   1.000
_cell.length_b   1.000
_cell.length_c   1.000
_cell.angle_alpha   90.00
_cell.angle_beta   90.00
_cell.angle_gamma   90.00
#
_symmetry.space_group_name_H-M   'P 1'
#
loop_
_entity.id
_entity.type
_entity.pdbx_description
1 polymer ?
#
loop_
_entity_poly.entity_id
_entity_poly.type
_entity_poly.pdbx_seq_one_letter_code
_entity_poly.pdbx_strand_id
1 'polypeptide(L)'
;SDQLLYRYYCIRGRFGEAARVAHQLSKVSRTLRDRINWLVDSIRSENACGGGNSSGNDLHTLHEELDVAKIQLRIYDIIHSSSDLDSAAKKTSLARLDSSLLGLSELFNDFARPLKLYEIQLIIFHSAGHNDPNRVKDCWKQILGGQTDIGVLESKITALGAELYPSDWAFPVDFLCEQLENINSRVNDISDLNYRWVVALMIRIGVSFEFLFELYENFVNKATSLDEKLGYVVPMTSLIEYWLDSVHGTLPPVSQRVSDVLQHYVQTFRATGG
;
A
#
# COMPACT_ATOMS: atom_id res chain seq x y z
N SER A 1 27.35 26.48 5.34
CA SER A 1 26.66 27.72 5.76
C SER A 1 25.19 27.42 6.07
N ASP A 2 24.48 26.77 5.15
CA ASP A 2 23.01 26.69 5.19
C ASP A 2 22.46 25.72 6.26
N GLN A 3 23.19 24.66 6.62
CA GLN A 3 22.82 23.79 7.75
C GLN A 3 22.87 24.53 9.11
N LEU A 4 23.82 25.47 9.26
CA LEU A 4 23.91 26.31 10.46
C LEU A 4 22.75 27.32 10.49
N LEU A 5 22.36 27.82 9.32
CA LEU A 5 21.21 28.72 9.17
C LEU A 5 19.89 28.01 9.54
N TYR A 6 19.69 26.77 9.09
CA TYR A 6 18.56 25.95 9.53
C TYR A 6 18.51 25.82 11.06
N ARG A 7 19.62 25.38 11.68
CA ARG A 7 19.71 25.24 13.15
C ARG A 7 19.44 26.55 13.87
N TYR A 8 19.94 27.67 13.34
CA TYR A 8 19.69 29.00 13.89
C TYR A 8 18.18 29.33 13.91
N TYR A 9 17.46 29.08 12.81
CA TYR A 9 16.02 29.32 12.76
C TYR A 9 15.22 28.42 13.71
N CYS A 10 15.61 27.13 13.84
CA CYS A 10 15.01 26.24 14.83
C CYS A 10 15.19 26.77 16.27
N ILE A 11 16.40 27.17 16.64
CA ILE A 11 16.70 27.70 17.99
C ILE A 11 15.92 28.99 18.26
N ARG A 12 15.72 29.82 17.24
CA ARG A 12 14.96 31.08 17.34
C ARG A 12 13.44 30.90 17.27
N GLY A 13 12.93 29.67 17.17
CA GLY A 13 11.49 29.37 17.05
C GLY A 13 10.87 29.85 15.74
N ARG A 14 11.67 30.12 14.70
CA ARG A 14 11.20 30.58 13.39
C ARG A 14 11.03 29.38 12.45
N PHE A 15 10.02 28.57 12.70
CA PHE A 15 9.89 27.27 12.04
C PHE A 15 9.55 27.33 10.55
N GLY A 16 8.78 28.32 10.07
CA GLY A 16 8.55 28.50 8.63
C GLY A 16 9.81 28.82 7.84
N GLU A 17 10.70 29.67 8.38
CA GLU A 17 12.00 29.94 7.75
C GLU A 17 12.93 28.72 7.81
N ALA A 18 12.88 27.96 8.91
CA ALA A 18 13.62 26.71 9.03
C ALA A 18 13.16 25.69 7.97
N ALA A 19 11.84 25.54 7.78
CA ALA A 19 11.26 24.67 6.75
C ALA A 19 11.73 25.07 5.35
N ARG A 20 11.64 26.37 5.00
CA ARG A 20 12.11 26.86 3.69
C ARG A 20 13.59 26.56 3.44
N VAL A 21 14.45 26.77 4.44
CA VAL A 21 15.88 26.43 4.31
C VAL A 21 16.10 24.92 4.18
N ALA A 22 15.36 24.09 4.94
CA ALA A 22 15.43 22.64 4.83
C ALA A 22 14.98 22.13 3.46
N HIS A 23 13.89 22.67 2.91
CA HIS A 23 13.45 22.38 1.55
C HIS A 23 14.50 22.81 0.50
N GLN A 24 15.15 23.96 0.66
CA GLN A 24 16.25 24.34 -0.24
C GLN A 24 17.44 23.38 -0.14
N LEU A 25 17.77 22.93 1.08
CA LEU A 25 18.83 21.95 1.33
C LEU A 25 18.52 20.60 0.67
N SER A 26 17.26 20.16 0.61
CA SER A 26 16.89 18.92 -0.07
C SER A 26 17.22 18.97 -1.57
N LYS A 27 17.00 20.11 -2.23
CA LYS A 27 17.27 20.31 -3.66
C LYS A 27 18.76 20.26 -4.01
N VAL A 28 19.62 20.76 -3.13
CA VAL A 28 21.08 20.77 -3.33
C VAL A 28 21.78 19.54 -2.76
N SER A 29 21.04 18.65 -2.09
CA SER A 29 21.58 17.42 -1.50
C SER A 29 22.18 16.52 -2.57
N ARG A 30 23.36 15.96 -2.27
CA ARG A 30 24.10 15.09 -3.19
C ARG A 30 23.62 13.64 -3.18
N THR A 31 23.09 13.19 -2.05
CA THR A 31 22.57 11.83 -1.89
C THR A 31 21.06 11.88 -1.72
N LEU A 32 20.39 10.85 -2.22
CA LEU A 32 18.95 10.71 -2.06
C LEU A 32 18.52 10.56 -0.60
N ARG A 33 19.34 9.88 0.22
CA ARG A 33 19.09 9.73 1.66
C ARG A 33 19.13 11.07 2.38
N ASP A 34 20.14 11.92 2.10
CA ASP A 34 20.21 13.26 2.69
C ASP A 34 19.02 14.11 2.25
N ARG A 35 18.64 14.02 0.98
CA ARG A 35 17.46 14.72 0.44
C ARG A 35 16.18 14.36 1.21
N ILE A 36 15.94 13.07 1.45
CA ILE A 36 14.80 12.59 2.23
C ILE A 36 14.85 13.13 3.67
N ASN A 37 16.02 13.11 4.32
CA ASN A 37 16.16 13.65 5.67
C ASN A 37 15.79 15.14 5.73
N TRP A 38 16.24 15.93 4.75
CA TRP A 38 15.89 17.35 4.67
C TRP A 38 14.41 17.59 4.37
N LEU A 39 13.77 16.78 3.53
CA LEU A 39 12.32 16.85 3.30
C LEU A 39 11.54 16.53 4.58
N VAL A 40 11.93 15.50 5.33
CA VAL A 40 11.33 15.16 6.63
C VAL A 40 11.50 16.29 7.65
N ASP A 41 12.69 16.88 7.73
CA ASP A 41 12.95 18.02 8.62
C ASP A 41 12.19 19.28 8.21
N SER A 42 11.98 19.50 6.90
CA SER A 42 11.13 20.56 6.36
C SER A 42 9.68 20.38 6.79
N ILE A 43 9.11 19.18 6.61
CA ILE A 43 7.74 18.85 7.02
C ILE A 43 7.57 19.00 8.54
N ARG A 44 8.54 18.51 9.33
CA ARG A 44 8.52 18.66 10.79
C ARG A 44 8.48 20.12 11.20
N SER A 45 9.28 20.96 10.53
CA SER A 45 9.34 22.40 10.79
C SER A 45 8.04 23.10 10.38
N GLU A 46 7.45 22.77 9.23
CA GLU A 46 6.13 23.30 8.84
C GLU A 46 5.04 22.97 9.86
N ASN A 47 4.99 21.71 10.32
CA ASN A 47 4.04 21.29 11.35
C ASN A 47 4.25 22.03 12.69
N ALA A 48 5.51 22.31 13.05
CA ALA A 48 5.84 23.06 14.26
C ALA A 48 5.52 24.57 14.16
N CYS A 49 5.32 25.11 12.96
CA CYS A 49 4.98 26.52 12.74
C CYS A 49 3.56 26.87 13.21
N GLY A 50 2.68 25.88 13.36
CA GLY A 50 1.37 26.03 13.98
C GLY A 50 0.44 27.00 13.26
N GLY A 51 -0.11 26.60 12.10
CA GLY A 51 -1.37 27.08 11.48
C GLY A 51 -1.56 28.57 11.14
N GLY A 52 -0.76 29.49 11.67
CA GLY A 52 -0.99 30.92 11.53
C GLY A 52 -0.47 31.53 10.22
N ASN A 53 0.54 30.90 9.60
CA ASN A 53 1.24 31.43 8.43
C ASN A 53 1.72 30.36 7.41
N SER A 54 1.52 29.06 7.66
CA SER A 54 1.88 28.03 6.67
C SER A 54 0.76 27.86 5.66
N SER A 55 1.07 28.07 4.38
CA SER A 55 0.13 27.76 3.30
C SER A 55 -0.01 26.24 3.25
N GLY A 56 -1.18 25.68 3.56
CA GLY A 56 -1.41 24.22 3.52
C GLY A 56 -0.98 23.55 2.20
N ASN A 57 -0.94 24.33 1.10
CA ASN A 57 -0.41 23.92 -0.19
C ASN A 57 1.08 23.54 -0.16
N ASP A 58 1.91 24.29 0.59
CA ASP A 58 3.36 24.04 0.66
C ASP A 58 3.65 22.71 1.38
N LEU A 59 2.89 22.41 2.43
CA LEU A 59 3.01 21.15 3.17
C LEU A 59 2.58 19.94 2.33
N HIS A 60 1.53 20.09 1.54
CA HIS A 60 1.08 19.05 0.62
C HIS A 60 2.16 18.74 -0.42
N THR A 61 2.70 19.76 -1.09
CA THR A 61 3.80 19.59 -2.06
C THR A 61 5.03 18.92 -1.43
N LEU A 62 5.38 19.27 -0.18
CA LEU A 62 6.49 18.59 0.51
C LEU A 62 6.22 17.10 0.76
N HIS A 63 4.97 16.71 1.04
CA HIS A 63 4.62 15.29 1.19
C HIS A 63 4.69 14.56 -0.15
N GLU A 64 4.18 15.15 -1.22
CA GLU A 64 4.29 14.58 -2.58
C GLU A 64 5.76 14.39 -2.97
N GLU A 65 6.61 15.38 -2.77
CA GLU A 65 8.05 15.27 -3.02
C GLU A 65 8.70 14.18 -2.17
N LEU A 66 8.32 14.06 -0.90
CA LEU A 66 8.83 13.02 0.00
C LEU A 66 8.42 11.62 -0.46
N ASP A 67 7.17 11.44 -0.92
CA ASP A 67 6.69 10.14 -1.37
C ASP A 67 7.38 9.72 -2.68
N VAL A 68 7.57 10.65 -3.62
CA VAL A 68 8.40 10.41 -4.82
C VAL A 68 9.84 10.04 -4.42
N ALA A 69 10.42 10.74 -3.44
CA ALA A 69 11.78 10.47 -3.00
C ALA A 69 11.93 9.07 -2.37
N LYS A 70 10.93 8.60 -1.60
CA LYS A 70 10.90 7.24 -1.05
C LYS A 70 10.78 6.18 -2.15
N ILE A 71 9.93 6.41 -3.16
CA ILE A 71 9.83 5.51 -4.34
C ILE A 71 11.19 5.42 -5.04
N GLN A 72 11.83 6.56 -5.27
CA GLN A 72 13.16 6.64 -5.87
C GLN A 72 14.21 5.90 -5.04
N LEU A 73 14.12 5.96 -3.70
CA LEU A 73 15.03 5.25 -2.80
C LEU A 73 14.84 3.73 -2.87
N ARG A 74 13.60 3.25 -2.98
CA ARG A 74 13.32 1.82 -3.18
C ARG A 74 13.96 1.30 -4.47
N ILE A 75 13.84 2.07 -5.56
CA ILE A 75 14.50 1.76 -6.84
C ILE A 75 16.03 1.73 -6.64
N TYR A 76 16.59 2.74 -5.98
CA TYR A 76 18.02 2.82 -5.68
C TYR A 76 18.51 1.57 -4.94
N ASP A 77 17.82 1.17 -3.88
CA ASP A 77 18.23 0.06 -3.02
C ASP A 77 18.17 -1.28 -3.78
N ILE A 78 17.14 -1.50 -4.61
CA ILE A 78 17.04 -2.69 -5.47
C ILE A 78 18.20 -2.75 -6.47
N ILE A 79 18.49 -1.63 -7.15
CA ILE A 79 19.62 -1.56 -8.10
C ILE A 79 20.93 -1.78 -7.34
N HIS A 80 21.08 -1.19 -6.15
CA HIS A 80 22.27 -1.34 -5.32
C HIS A 80 22.48 -2.78 -4.84
N SER A 81 21.43 -3.50 -4.47
CA SER A 81 21.51 -4.91 -4.04
C SER A 81 21.63 -5.89 -5.21
N SER A 82 21.21 -5.51 -6.42
CA SER A 82 21.25 -6.41 -7.58
C SER A 82 22.69 -6.76 -7.99
N SER A 83 22.98 -8.05 -8.11
CA SER A 83 24.26 -8.60 -8.62
C SER A 83 24.30 -8.68 -10.15
N ASP A 84 23.13 -8.71 -10.78
CA ASP A 84 22.97 -9.12 -12.18
C ASP A 84 23.15 -7.96 -13.17
N LEU A 85 23.21 -6.73 -12.67
CA LEU A 85 23.43 -5.54 -13.48
C LEU A 85 24.91 -5.30 -13.74
N ASP A 86 25.25 -4.93 -14.97
CA ASP A 86 26.59 -4.48 -15.32
C ASP A 86 27.07 -3.35 -14.39
N SER A 87 28.32 -3.43 -13.94
CA SER A 87 28.87 -2.53 -12.92
C SER A 87 28.91 -1.06 -13.39
N ALA A 88 29.12 -0.81 -14.69
CA ALA A 88 29.14 0.55 -15.24
C ALA A 88 27.72 1.10 -15.40
N ALA A 89 26.79 0.30 -15.94
CA ALA A 89 25.38 0.66 -16.04
C ALA A 89 24.78 0.94 -14.64
N LYS A 90 25.05 0.08 -13.67
CA LYS A 90 24.62 0.23 -12.27
C LYS A 90 25.08 1.54 -11.65
N LYS A 91 26.37 1.90 -11.80
CA LYS A 91 26.91 3.17 -11.28
C LYS A 91 26.24 4.38 -11.93
N THR A 92 26.00 4.32 -13.24
CA THR A 92 25.30 5.41 -13.97
C THR A 92 23.87 5.58 -13.47
N SER A 93 23.13 4.48 -13.29
CA SER A 93 21.77 4.49 -12.75
C SER A 93 21.70 5.05 -11.34
N LEU A 94 22.60 4.61 -10.45
CA LEU A 94 22.66 5.12 -9.07
C LEU A 94 23.01 6.61 -9.02
N ALA A 95 23.97 7.05 -9.85
CA ALA A 95 24.31 8.48 -9.96
C ALA A 95 23.14 9.32 -10.49
N ARG A 96 22.36 8.79 -11.45
CA ARG A 96 21.15 9.45 -11.94
C ARG A 96 20.10 9.59 -10.84
N LEU A 97 19.88 8.53 -10.05
CA LEU A 97 18.94 8.55 -8.91
C LEU A 97 19.42 9.44 -7.75
N ASP A 98 20.73 9.65 -7.58
CA ASP A 98 21.23 10.59 -6.57
C ASP A 98 21.16 12.05 -7.03
N SER A 99 21.25 12.30 -8.35
CA SER A 99 21.42 13.65 -8.93
C SER A 99 20.33 14.66 -8.55
N SER A 100 19.06 14.25 -8.59
CA SER A 100 17.90 15.10 -8.35
C SER A 100 16.66 14.25 -8.09
N LEU A 101 15.57 14.87 -7.65
CA LEU A 101 14.27 14.22 -7.56
C LEU A 101 13.67 14.09 -8.97
N LEU A 102 13.48 12.86 -9.43
CA LEU A 102 12.95 12.57 -10.76
C LEU A 102 11.41 12.55 -10.74
N GLY A 103 10.79 12.83 -11.88
CA GLY A 103 9.33 12.71 -12.00
C GLY A 103 8.87 11.25 -11.99
N LEU A 104 7.63 10.99 -11.55
CA LEU A 104 7.05 9.63 -11.53
C LEU A 104 7.09 8.95 -12.91
N SER A 105 6.86 9.69 -13.99
CA SER A 105 6.94 9.15 -15.35
C SER A 105 8.37 8.77 -15.76
N GLU A 106 9.39 9.51 -15.30
CA GLU A 106 10.80 9.17 -15.54
C GLU A 106 11.17 7.92 -14.74
N LEU A 107 10.81 7.87 -13.45
CA LEU A 107 11.00 6.70 -12.60
C LEU A 107 10.35 5.44 -13.19
N PHE A 108 9.16 5.59 -13.77
CA PHE A 108 8.46 4.50 -14.43
C PHE A 108 9.16 4.02 -15.70
N ASN A 109 9.43 4.93 -16.64
CA ASN A 109 9.93 4.57 -17.97
C ASN A 109 11.40 4.16 -17.98
N ASP A 110 12.23 4.81 -17.17
CA ASP A 110 13.68 4.63 -17.20
C ASP A 110 14.13 3.50 -16.26
N PHE A 111 13.35 3.20 -15.22
CA PHE A 111 13.73 2.22 -14.19
C PHE A 111 12.69 1.14 -13.96
N ALA A 112 11.48 1.48 -13.50
CA ALA A 112 10.52 0.48 -13.00
C ALA A 112 10.04 -0.48 -14.10
N ARG A 113 9.81 0.01 -15.32
CA ARG A 113 9.39 -0.81 -16.46
C ARG A 113 10.53 -1.66 -17.03
N PRO A 114 11.73 -1.13 -17.35
CA PRO A 114 12.85 -1.93 -17.86
C PRO A 114 13.31 -3.01 -16.89
N LEU A 115 13.32 -2.70 -15.59
CA LEU A 115 13.74 -3.62 -14.52
C LEU A 115 12.61 -4.53 -14.04
N LYS A 116 11.40 -4.45 -14.64
CA LYS A 116 10.23 -5.26 -14.27
C LYS A 116 9.88 -5.19 -12.77
N LEU A 117 10.02 -4.00 -12.17
CA LEU A 117 9.73 -3.77 -10.75
C LEU A 117 8.23 -3.54 -10.55
N TYR A 118 7.42 -4.59 -10.68
CA TYR A 118 5.96 -4.48 -10.71
C TYR A 118 5.35 -3.86 -9.43
N GLU A 119 5.94 -4.14 -8.27
CA GLU A 119 5.52 -3.52 -7.00
C GLU A 119 5.68 -1.99 -7.04
N ILE A 120 6.83 -1.52 -7.56
CA ILE A 120 7.11 -0.10 -7.72
C ILE A 120 6.21 0.52 -8.80
N GLN A 121 5.90 -0.22 -9.87
CA GLN A 121 4.96 0.25 -10.88
C GLN A 121 3.57 0.50 -10.29
N LEU A 122 3.07 -0.38 -9.42
CA LEU A 122 1.79 -0.19 -8.72
C LEU A 122 1.80 1.07 -7.84
N ILE A 123 2.87 1.29 -7.09
CA ILE A 123 3.00 2.45 -6.21
C ILE A 123 3.08 3.73 -7.04
N ILE A 124 3.84 3.73 -8.14
CA ILE A 124 3.89 4.88 -9.06
C ILE A 124 2.50 5.15 -9.65
N PHE A 125 1.76 4.12 -10.08
CA PHE A 125 0.40 4.31 -10.56
C PHE A 125 -0.44 4.96 -9.47
N HIS A 126 -0.42 4.41 -8.25
CA HIS A 126 -1.11 4.94 -7.08
C HIS A 126 -0.84 6.42 -6.83
N SER A 127 0.43 6.80 -6.76
CA SER A 127 0.86 8.18 -6.53
C SER A 127 0.55 9.13 -7.69
N ALA A 128 0.50 8.62 -8.93
CA ALA A 128 0.19 9.45 -10.10
C ALA A 128 -1.31 9.62 -10.37
N GLY A 129 -2.18 8.87 -9.68
CA GLY A 129 -3.63 8.87 -9.95
C GLY A 129 -3.98 8.30 -11.33
N HIS A 130 -3.13 7.43 -11.90
CA HIS A 130 -3.37 6.82 -13.21
C HIS A 130 -4.28 5.59 -13.10
N ASN A 131 -5.46 5.68 -13.71
CA ASN A 131 -6.55 4.72 -13.51
C ASN A 131 -6.69 3.66 -14.62
N ASP A 132 -5.60 3.13 -15.20
CA ASP A 132 -5.72 2.04 -16.17
C ASP A 132 -5.83 0.68 -15.46
N PRO A 133 -7.04 0.08 -15.34
CA PRO A 133 -7.24 -1.11 -14.53
C PRO A 133 -6.53 -2.32 -15.13
N ASN A 134 -6.34 -2.36 -16.46
CA ASN A 134 -5.68 -3.48 -17.13
C ASN A 134 -4.20 -3.51 -16.75
N ARG A 135 -3.53 -2.36 -16.76
CA ARG A 135 -2.12 -2.27 -16.38
C ARG A 135 -1.89 -2.63 -14.90
N VAL A 136 -2.80 -2.22 -14.01
CA VAL A 136 -2.75 -2.60 -12.60
C VAL A 136 -2.93 -4.12 -12.44
N LYS A 137 -3.97 -4.69 -13.07
CA LYS A 137 -4.23 -6.14 -13.04
C LYS A 137 -3.05 -6.93 -13.60
N ASP A 138 -2.43 -6.46 -14.68
CA ASP A 138 -1.25 -7.12 -15.25
C ASP A 138 -0.04 -7.06 -14.31
N CYS A 139 0.20 -5.93 -13.64
CA CYS A 139 1.25 -5.86 -12.61
C CYS A 139 0.97 -6.86 -11.47
N TRP A 140 -0.27 -6.92 -10.98
CA TRP A 140 -0.66 -7.90 -9.97
C TRP A 140 -0.47 -9.34 -10.45
N LYS A 141 -0.86 -9.69 -11.68
CA LYS A 141 -0.60 -11.03 -12.25
C LYS A 141 0.89 -11.37 -12.25
N GLN A 142 1.77 -10.41 -12.53
CA GLN A 142 3.21 -10.64 -12.49
C GLN A 142 3.75 -10.78 -11.06
N ILE A 143 3.17 -10.06 -10.09
CA ILE A 143 3.52 -10.17 -8.67
C ILE A 143 3.09 -11.51 -8.08
N LEU A 144 1.88 -11.96 -8.43
CA LEU A 144 1.30 -13.23 -7.96
C LEU A 144 1.82 -14.43 -8.76
N GLY A 145 2.25 -14.20 -10.00
CA GLY A 145 2.61 -15.25 -10.96
C GLY A 145 3.82 -16.07 -10.54
N GLY A 146 3.69 -17.39 -10.65
CA GLY A 146 4.78 -18.34 -10.41
C GLY A 146 5.15 -18.54 -8.94
N GLN A 147 4.42 -17.92 -8.00
CA GLN A 147 4.64 -18.13 -6.57
C GLN A 147 3.79 -19.30 -6.05
N THR A 148 4.43 -20.26 -5.40
CA THR A 148 3.77 -21.37 -4.71
C THR A 148 3.88 -21.28 -3.19
N ASP A 149 4.79 -20.44 -2.69
CA ASP A 149 4.96 -20.21 -1.26
C ASP A 149 3.94 -19.16 -0.75
N ILE A 150 2.96 -19.64 0.01
CA ILE A 150 1.90 -18.82 0.58
C ILE A 150 2.45 -17.80 1.57
N GLY A 151 3.48 -18.13 2.36
CA GLY A 151 4.06 -17.21 3.35
C GLY A 151 4.73 -16.00 2.70
N VAL A 152 5.40 -16.22 1.56
CA VAL A 152 5.96 -15.13 0.75
C VAL A 152 4.86 -14.28 0.12
N LEU A 153 3.79 -14.92 -0.36
CA LEU A 153 2.66 -14.24 -0.97
C LEU A 153 1.92 -13.36 0.04
N GLU A 154 1.61 -13.90 1.22
CA GLU A 154 1.00 -13.15 2.31
C GLU A 154 1.84 -11.96 2.73
N SER A 155 3.14 -12.16 2.95
CA SER A 155 4.04 -11.09 3.38
C SER A 155 4.07 -9.95 2.36
N LYS A 156 4.13 -10.30 1.08
CA LYS A 156 4.16 -9.33 -0.01
C LYS A 156 2.84 -8.57 -0.14
N ILE A 157 1.71 -9.26 -0.12
CA ILE A 157 0.39 -8.64 -0.28
C ILE A 157 0.02 -7.83 0.97
N THR A 158 0.44 -8.26 2.16
CA THR A 158 0.28 -7.46 3.39
C THR A 158 1.03 -6.14 3.27
N ALA A 159 2.28 -6.17 2.81
CA ALA A 159 3.09 -4.96 2.63
C ALA A 159 2.48 -4.00 1.59
N LEU A 160 2.04 -4.52 0.45
CA LEU A 160 1.39 -3.73 -0.59
C LEU A 160 -0.01 -3.25 -0.18
N GLY A 161 -0.77 -4.06 0.55
CA GLY A 161 -2.08 -3.71 1.07
C GLY A 161 -2.01 -2.53 2.04
N ALA A 162 -1.00 -2.51 2.92
CA ALA A 162 -0.77 -1.39 3.83
C ALA A 162 -0.45 -0.05 3.12
N GLU A 163 0.06 -0.10 1.89
CA GLU A 163 0.44 1.08 1.10
C GLU A 163 -0.64 1.49 0.08
N LEU A 164 -1.40 0.53 -0.46
CA LEU A 164 -2.32 0.76 -1.58
C LEU A 164 -3.80 0.71 -1.18
N TYR A 165 -4.19 0.03 -0.10
CA TYR A 165 -5.57 0.04 0.39
C TYR A 165 -5.85 1.37 1.12
N PRO A 166 -7.03 2.02 0.94
CA PRO A 166 -8.28 1.55 0.32
C PRO A 166 -8.48 1.96 -1.14
N SER A 167 -7.42 2.16 -1.91
CA SER A 167 -7.56 2.56 -3.32
C SER A 167 -8.08 1.40 -4.17
N ASP A 168 -9.38 1.43 -4.52
CA ASP A 168 -10.03 0.36 -5.30
C ASP A 168 -9.34 0.05 -6.63
N TRP A 169 -8.69 1.04 -7.24
CA TRP A 169 -8.03 0.86 -8.53
C TRP A 169 -6.58 0.40 -8.41
N ALA A 170 -5.89 0.71 -7.30
CA ALA A 170 -4.51 0.25 -7.07
C ALA A 170 -4.47 -1.10 -6.35
N PHE A 171 -5.46 -1.35 -5.49
CA PHE A 171 -5.68 -2.59 -4.75
C PHE A 171 -7.08 -3.15 -5.04
N PRO A 172 -7.32 -3.74 -6.23
CA PRO A 172 -8.63 -4.25 -6.61
C PRO A 172 -8.94 -5.55 -5.85
N VAL A 173 -9.63 -5.42 -4.72
CA VAL A 173 -9.89 -6.53 -3.77
C VAL A 173 -10.62 -7.70 -4.44
N ASP A 174 -11.59 -7.41 -5.31
CA ASP A 174 -12.36 -8.41 -6.05
C ASP A 174 -11.44 -9.31 -6.90
N PHE A 175 -10.60 -8.67 -7.72
CA PHE A 175 -9.63 -9.35 -8.57
C PHE A 175 -8.59 -10.10 -7.74
N LEU A 176 -8.07 -9.49 -6.68
CA LEU A 176 -7.05 -10.11 -5.84
C LEU A 176 -7.59 -11.35 -5.13
N CYS A 177 -8.78 -11.28 -4.52
CA CYS A 177 -9.38 -12.45 -3.89
C CYS A 177 -9.60 -13.58 -4.91
N GLU A 178 -10.13 -13.26 -6.09
CA GLU A 178 -10.31 -14.26 -7.14
C GLU A 178 -8.98 -14.92 -7.55
N GLN A 179 -7.92 -14.13 -7.79
CA GLN A 179 -6.62 -14.69 -8.17
C GLN A 179 -5.99 -15.51 -7.03
N LEU A 180 -6.13 -15.06 -5.79
CA LEU A 180 -5.56 -15.74 -4.64
C LEU A 180 -6.27 -17.05 -4.33
N GLU A 181 -7.59 -17.11 -4.45
CA GLU A 181 -8.34 -18.36 -4.28
C GLU A 181 -8.04 -19.36 -5.41
N ASN A 182 -7.82 -18.87 -6.63
CA ASN A 182 -7.33 -19.69 -7.74
C ASN A 182 -5.92 -20.27 -7.49
N ILE A 183 -5.07 -19.57 -6.73
CA ILE A 183 -3.77 -20.11 -6.30
C ILE A 183 -3.97 -21.09 -5.14
N ASN A 184 -4.78 -20.71 -4.14
CA ASN A 184 -5.09 -21.50 -2.95
C ASN A 184 -5.61 -22.89 -3.31
N SER A 185 -6.61 -22.96 -4.20
CA SER A 185 -7.20 -24.23 -4.71
C SER A 185 -6.22 -25.14 -5.45
N ARG A 186 -5.07 -24.63 -5.91
CA ARG A 186 -4.03 -25.44 -6.57
C ARG A 186 -2.97 -25.94 -5.59
N VAL A 187 -2.79 -25.23 -4.48
CA VAL A 187 -1.70 -25.48 -3.52
C VAL A 187 -2.21 -26.28 -2.31
N ASN A 188 -3.41 -25.96 -1.81
CA ASN A 188 -3.98 -26.54 -0.61
C ASN A 188 -5.19 -27.41 -0.93
N ASP A 189 -5.41 -28.42 -0.10
CA ASP A 189 -6.67 -29.16 -0.06
C ASP A 189 -7.73 -28.32 0.69
N ILE A 190 -8.97 -28.35 0.21
CA ILE A 190 -10.12 -27.67 0.84
C ILE A 190 -10.31 -28.08 2.31
N SER A 191 -9.89 -29.29 2.66
CA SER A 191 -9.98 -29.84 4.01
C SER A 191 -8.92 -29.28 4.97
N ASP A 192 -7.88 -28.61 4.46
CA ASP A 192 -6.81 -28.03 5.28
C ASP A 192 -7.28 -26.72 5.93
N LEU A 193 -6.91 -26.51 7.19
CA LEU A 193 -7.06 -25.22 7.88
C LEU A 193 -6.34 -24.09 7.13
N ASN A 194 -5.24 -24.41 6.44
CA ASN A 194 -4.51 -23.45 5.63
C ASN A 194 -5.33 -22.92 4.45
N TYR A 195 -6.41 -23.60 4.03
CA TYR A 195 -7.27 -23.14 2.94
C TYR A 195 -7.96 -21.79 3.24
N ARG A 196 -7.93 -21.30 4.49
CA ARG A 196 -8.63 -20.10 4.97
C ARG A 196 -7.81 -18.81 4.89
N TRP A 197 -6.58 -18.89 4.38
CA TRP A 197 -5.58 -17.83 4.50
C TRP A 197 -5.94 -16.53 3.75
N VAL A 198 -6.61 -16.63 2.60
CA VAL A 198 -6.95 -15.47 1.75
C VAL A 198 -7.87 -14.49 2.50
N VAL A 199 -8.93 -15.00 3.12
CA VAL A 199 -9.86 -14.20 3.93
C VAL A 199 -9.15 -13.58 5.12
N ALA A 200 -8.35 -14.37 5.84
CA ALA A 200 -7.58 -13.88 7.00
C ALA A 200 -6.61 -12.75 6.60
N LEU A 201 -5.96 -12.88 5.45
CA LEU A 201 -5.09 -11.85 4.88
C LEU A 201 -5.86 -10.56 4.57
N MET A 202 -7.00 -10.64 3.90
CA MET A 202 -7.79 -9.46 3.53
C MET A 202 -8.35 -8.72 4.76
N ILE A 203 -8.81 -9.46 5.78
CA ILE A 203 -9.23 -8.87 7.06
C ILE A 203 -8.05 -8.16 7.74
N ARG A 204 -6.86 -8.79 7.76
CA ARG A 204 -5.64 -8.19 8.33
C ARG A 204 -5.21 -6.90 7.61
N ILE A 205 -5.44 -6.80 6.31
CA ILE A 205 -5.20 -5.57 5.53
C ILE A 205 -6.23 -4.47 5.88
N GLY A 206 -7.37 -4.84 6.44
CA GLY A 206 -8.41 -3.91 6.89
C GLY A 206 -9.64 -3.87 5.97
N VAL A 207 -9.78 -4.83 5.06
CA VAL A 207 -11.00 -4.97 4.25
C VAL A 207 -12.16 -5.36 5.17
N SER A 208 -13.32 -4.72 5.01
CA SER A 208 -14.46 -4.95 5.90
C SER A 208 -15.10 -6.32 5.68
N PHE A 209 -15.66 -6.88 6.77
CA PHE A 209 -16.33 -8.17 6.76
C PHE A 209 -17.53 -8.18 5.80
N GLU A 210 -18.29 -7.08 5.74
CA GLU A 210 -19.48 -6.94 4.89
C GLU A 210 -19.09 -7.02 3.41
N PHE A 211 -18.05 -6.27 3.02
CA PHE A 211 -17.57 -6.28 1.64
C PHE A 211 -17.07 -7.67 1.23
N LEU A 212 -16.29 -8.33 2.09
CA LEU A 212 -15.83 -9.69 1.81
C LEU A 212 -17.00 -10.67 1.73
N PHE A 213 -18.01 -10.53 2.57
CA PHE A 213 -19.18 -11.41 2.55
C PHE A 213 -19.92 -11.31 1.23
N GLU A 214 -20.24 -10.08 0.78
CA GLU A 214 -20.87 -9.82 -0.51
C GLU A 214 -20.01 -10.32 -1.68
N LEU A 215 -18.68 -10.14 -1.59
CA LEU A 215 -17.75 -10.60 -2.61
C LEU A 215 -17.73 -12.13 -2.75
N TYR A 216 -17.62 -12.87 -1.63
CA TYR A 216 -17.61 -14.33 -1.64
C TYR A 216 -18.98 -14.91 -2.00
N GLU A 217 -20.08 -14.28 -1.58
CA GLU A 217 -21.42 -14.65 -2.05
C GLU A 217 -21.52 -14.54 -3.57
N ASN A 218 -20.98 -13.46 -4.15
CA ASN A 218 -20.91 -13.29 -5.59
C ASN A 218 -20.05 -14.37 -6.28
N PHE A 219 -18.94 -14.81 -5.68
CA PHE A 219 -18.14 -15.92 -6.21
C PHE A 219 -18.92 -17.24 -6.19
N VAL A 220 -19.60 -17.57 -5.09
CA VAL A 220 -20.45 -18.77 -4.99
C VAL A 220 -21.58 -18.76 -6.04
N ASN A 221 -22.20 -17.59 -6.26
CA ASN A 221 -23.27 -17.43 -7.24
C ASN A 221 -22.77 -17.57 -8.70
N LYS A 222 -21.55 -17.12 -8.99
CA LYS A 222 -20.93 -17.24 -10.32
C LYS A 222 -20.34 -18.62 -10.59
N ALA A 223 -19.96 -19.36 -9.55
CA ALA A 223 -19.35 -20.68 -9.66
C ALA A 223 -20.30 -21.67 -10.36
N THR A 224 -19.74 -22.45 -11.29
CA THR A 224 -20.51 -23.33 -12.17
C THR A 224 -20.57 -24.76 -11.66
N SER A 225 -19.51 -25.21 -10.98
CA SER A 225 -19.42 -26.56 -10.42
C SER A 225 -19.59 -26.58 -8.90
N LEU A 226 -19.90 -27.74 -8.33
CA LEU A 226 -19.98 -27.92 -6.88
C LEU A 226 -18.60 -27.71 -6.22
N ASP A 227 -17.54 -28.19 -6.87
CA ASP A 227 -16.17 -28.09 -6.34
C ASP A 227 -15.72 -26.63 -6.27
N GLU A 228 -16.01 -25.83 -7.32
CA GLU A 228 -15.77 -24.38 -7.30
C GLU A 228 -16.57 -23.69 -6.19
N LYS A 229 -17.85 -24.05 -6.01
CA LYS A 229 -18.69 -23.50 -4.94
C LYS A 229 -18.12 -23.81 -3.57
N LEU A 230 -17.73 -25.07 -3.32
CA LEU A 230 -17.11 -25.48 -2.06
C LEU A 230 -15.82 -24.70 -1.80
N GLY A 231 -15.03 -24.45 -2.85
CA GLY A 231 -13.82 -23.63 -2.79
C GLY A 231 -14.04 -22.21 -2.29
N TYR A 232 -15.25 -21.64 -2.44
CA TYR A 232 -15.59 -20.30 -1.91
C TYR A 232 -16.38 -20.35 -0.59
N VAL A 233 -17.20 -21.40 -0.39
CA VAL A 233 -17.98 -21.56 0.85
C VAL A 233 -17.07 -21.76 2.06
N VAL A 234 -15.98 -22.53 1.95
CA VAL A 234 -15.07 -22.78 3.09
C VAL A 234 -14.37 -21.50 3.60
N PRO A 235 -13.79 -20.64 2.74
CA PRO A 235 -13.33 -19.33 3.16
C PRO A 235 -14.45 -18.47 3.76
N MET A 236 -15.67 -18.53 3.19
CA MET A 236 -16.83 -17.78 3.68
C MET A 236 -17.29 -18.21 5.08
N THR A 237 -17.23 -19.50 5.44
CA THR A 237 -17.52 -19.92 6.83
C THR A 237 -16.50 -19.34 7.80
N SER A 238 -15.24 -19.30 7.39
CA SER A 238 -14.16 -18.73 8.20
C SER A 238 -14.32 -17.22 8.38
N LEU A 239 -14.77 -16.53 7.32
CA LEU A 239 -15.13 -15.11 7.40
C LEU A 239 -16.19 -14.84 8.47
N ILE A 240 -17.24 -15.67 8.51
CA ILE A 240 -18.33 -15.55 9.49
C ILE A 240 -17.81 -15.85 10.90
N GLU A 241 -16.96 -16.86 11.07
CA GLU A 241 -16.30 -17.16 12.36
C GLU A 241 -15.50 -15.95 12.87
N TYR A 242 -14.61 -15.38 12.04
CA TYR A 242 -13.84 -14.18 12.39
C TYR A 242 -14.74 -12.98 12.69
N TRP A 243 -15.83 -12.82 11.94
CA TRP A 243 -16.75 -11.72 12.15
C TRP A 243 -17.46 -11.85 13.51
N LEU A 244 -17.98 -13.02 13.85
CA LEU A 244 -18.60 -13.28 15.15
C LEU A 244 -17.62 -13.04 16.30
N ASP A 245 -16.38 -13.53 16.18
CA ASP A 245 -15.32 -13.30 17.17
C ASP A 245 -15.03 -11.80 17.38
N SER A 246 -14.97 -11.03 16.29
CA SER A 246 -14.79 -9.57 16.37
C SER A 246 -15.94 -8.86 17.10
N VAL A 247 -17.19 -9.33 16.92
CA VAL A 247 -18.38 -8.78 17.59
C VAL A 247 -18.41 -9.16 19.07
N HIS A 248 -17.97 -10.36 19.41
CA HIS A 248 -17.86 -10.84 20.78
C HIS A 248 -16.63 -10.28 21.53
N GLY A 249 -15.82 -9.45 20.87
CA GLY A 249 -14.66 -8.76 21.47
C GLY A 249 -13.46 -9.67 21.73
N THR A 250 -13.41 -10.85 21.11
CA THR A 250 -12.25 -11.76 21.19
C THR A 250 -11.11 -11.33 20.26
N LEU A 251 -11.41 -10.50 19.24
CA LEU A 251 -10.46 -9.87 18.33
C LEU A 251 -10.58 -8.34 18.36
N PRO A 252 -9.49 -7.57 18.14
CA PRO A 252 -9.55 -6.11 18.11
C PRO A 252 -10.53 -5.62 17.02
N PRO A 253 -11.35 -4.58 17.30
CA PRO A 253 -12.40 -4.14 16.39
C PRO A 253 -11.80 -3.58 15.10
N VAL A 254 -12.11 -4.22 13.98
CA VAL A 254 -11.77 -3.74 12.65
C VAL A 254 -12.81 -2.68 12.25
N SER A 255 -12.52 -1.41 12.56
CA SER A 255 -13.29 -0.20 12.21
C SER A 255 -14.58 0.09 13.01
N GLN A 256 -14.73 1.36 13.43
CA GLN A 256 -15.90 1.91 14.17
C GLN A 256 -17.24 1.84 13.40
N ARG A 257 -17.22 1.58 12.08
CA ARG A 257 -18.45 1.46 11.26
C ARG A 257 -19.26 0.17 11.50
N VAL A 258 -18.64 -0.83 12.12
CA VAL A 258 -19.27 -2.14 12.46
C VAL A 258 -20.46 -1.98 13.42
N SER A 259 -20.49 -0.92 14.23
CA SER A 259 -21.53 -0.72 15.24
C SER A 259 -22.91 -0.41 14.64
N ASP A 260 -22.98 0.40 13.59
CA ASP A 260 -24.26 0.99 13.18
C ASP A 260 -25.12 0.03 12.34
N VAL A 261 -24.48 -0.79 11.50
CA VAL A 261 -25.19 -1.76 10.64
C VAL A 261 -25.68 -2.96 11.45
N LEU A 262 -24.87 -3.43 12.42
CA LEU A 262 -25.28 -4.47 13.36
C LEU A 262 -26.39 -3.99 14.29
N GLN A 263 -26.33 -2.74 14.76
CA GLN A 263 -27.44 -2.16 15.52
C GLN A 263 -28.71 -2.08 14.68
N HIS A 264 -28.62 -1.71 13.40
CA HIS A 264 -29.78 -1.67 12.50
C HIS A 264 -30.40 -3.07 12.30
N TYR A 265 -29.59 -4.09 12.02
CA TYR A 265 -30.06 -5.47 11.82
C TYR A 265 -30.62 -6.11 13.11
N VAL A 266 -29.98 -5.87 14.26
CA VAL A 266 -30.48 -6.34 15.56
C VAL A 266 -31.80 -5.65 15.92
N GLN A 267 -31.97 -4.37 15.59
CA GLN A 267 -33.23 -3.64 15.80
C GLN A 267 -34.34 -4.14 14.87
N THR A 268 -34.06 -4.40 13.60
CA THR A 268 -35.06 -4.94 12.65
C THR A 268 -35.49 -6.34 13.03
N PHE A 269 -34.58 -7.20 13.48
CA PHE A 269 -34.91 -8.56 13.93
C PHE A 269 -35.72 -8.59 15.24
N ARG A 270 -35.47 -7.65 16.15
CA ARG A 270 -36.30 -7.49 17.37
C ARG A 270 -37.70 -6.94 17.07
N ALA A 271 -37.86 -6.17 16.00
CA ALA A 271 -39.14 -5.59 15.60
C ALA A 271 -40.05 -6.59 14.84
N THR A 272 -39.48 -7.62 14.21
CA THR A 272 -40.22 -8.65 13.46
C THR A 272 -40.51 -9.93 14.26
N GLY A 273 -39.98 -10.04 15.48
CA GLY A 273 -40.12 -11.20 16.36
C GLY A 273 -40.99 -10.99 17.61
N GLY A 274 -41.93 -10.04 17.59
CA GLY A 274 -42.88 -9.78 18.68
C GLY A 274 -44.34 -9.90 18.22
#